data_AF-A0A1F5PH00-F1
#
_entry.id   AF-A0A1F5PH00-F1
#
_cell.length_a   1.000
_cell.length_b   1.000
_cell.length_c   1.000
_cell.angle_alpha   90.00
_cell.angle_beta   90.00
_cell.angle_gamma   90.00
#
_symmetry.space_group_name_H-M   'P 1'
#
loop_
_entity.id
_entity.type
_entity.pdbx_description
1 polymer ?
#
loop_
_entity_poly.entity_id
_entity_poly.type
_entity_poly.pdbx_seq_one_letter_code
_entity_poly.pdbx_strand_id
1 'polypeptide(L)'
;MIKKILENHGHVITLPNTYRYPAAERKYRELGYKQHSEWKAGMFRQSLKNIENNDAVLVLNFEKNKIPNYIGGATFIEMYDAFRLKKKIFLYNDIPTGIFKDEIIGFNPTVIHGELDKII
;
A
#
# COMPACT_ATOMS: atom_id res chain seq x y z
N MET A 1 -7.70 14.28 -2.76
CA MET A 1 -7.97 14.47 -4.19
C MET A 1 -8.16 13.13 -4.91
N ILE A 2 -7.14 12.25 -4.92
CA ILE A 2 -7.17 10.93 -5.61
C ILE A 2 -8.39 10.08 -5.26
N LYS A 3 -8.66 9.82 -3.96
CA LYS A 3 -9.83 9.04 -3.51
C LYS A 3 -11.14 9.54 -4.12
N LYS A 4 -11.38 10.86 -4.07
CA LYS A 4 -12.62 11.46 -4.59
C LYS A 4 -12.72 11.31 -6.10
N ILE A 5 -11.61 11.43 -6.83
CA ILE A 5 -11.59 11.20 -8.29
C ILE A 5 -12.03 9.77 -8.59
N LEU A 6 -11.45 8.77 -7.92
CA LEU A 6 -11.80 7.37 -8.17
C LEU A 6 -13.25 7.06 -7.77
N GLU A 7 -13.72 7.60 -6.63
CA GLU A 7 -15.12 7.43 -6.21
C GLU A 7 -16.11 8.09 -7.19
N ASN A 8 -15.78 9.25 -7.73
CA ASN A 8 -16.60 9.93 -8.74
C ASN A 8 -16.72 9.13 -10.04
N HIS A 9 -15.78 8.21 -10.30
CA HIS A 9 -15.79 7.30 -11.44
C HIS A 9 -16.30 5.90 -11.08
N GLY A 10 -16.96 5.75 -9.93
CA GLY A 10 -17.66 4.52 -9.55
C GLY A 10 -16.82 3.48 -8.80
N HIS A 11 -15.56 3.77 -8.48
CA HIS A 11 -14.77 2.86 -7.65
C HIS A 11 -15.17 2.94 -6.17
N VAL A 12 -15.26 1.77 -5.54
CA VAL A 12 -15.36 1.67 -4.08
C VAL A 12 -13.96 1.65 -3.48
N ILE A 13 -13.65 2.62 -2.62
CA ILE A 13 -12.29 2.78 -2.08
C ILE A 13 -12.17 2.24 -0.65
N THR A 14 -11.31 1.25 -0.49
CA THR A 14 -10.81 0.79 0.82
C THR A 14 -9.51 1.54 1.16
N LEU A 15 -9.44 2.12 2.35
CA LEU A 15 -8.25 2.83 2.84
C LEU A 15 -7.41 1.93 3.76
N PRO A 16 -6.08 2.13 3.83
CA PRO A 16 -5.21 1.31 4.68
C PRO A 16 -5.51 1.51 6.17
N ASN A 17 -5.18 0.50 6.99
CA ASN A 17 -5.61 0.38 8.39
C ASN A 17 -5.38 1.63 9.25
N THR A 18 -4.25 2.32 9.06
CA THR A 18 -3.85 3.48 9.88
C THR A 18 -4.19 4.82 9.23
N TYR A 19 -4.92 4.85 8.11
CA TYR A 19 -5.22 6.10 7.40
C TYR A 19 -5.87 7.16 8.31
N ARG A 20 -6.83 6.75 9.14
CA ARG A 20 -7.51 7.66 10.09
C ARG A 20 -6.70 7.94 11.36
N TYR A 21 -5.68 7.13 11.65
CA TYR A 21 -4.88 7.19 12.86
C TYR A 21 -3.39 7.04 12.54
N PRO A 22 -2.77 8.01 11.84
CA PRO A 22 -1.40 7.88 11.34
C PRO A 22 -0.35 7.77 12.46
N ALA A 23 -0.68 8.22 13.68
CA ALA A 23 0.19 8.10 14.85
C ALA A 23 0.07 6.74 15.59
N ALA A 24 -0.79 5.83 15.14
CA ALA A 24 -1.05 4.58 15.86
C ALA A 24 0.22 3.75 16.07
N GLU A 25 1.06 3.60 15.04
CA GLU A 25 2.29 2.80 15.17
C GLU A 25 3.24 3.36 16.23
N ARG A 26 3.38 4.70 16.32
CA ARG A 26 4.19 5.34 17.36
C ARG A 26 3.64 5.01 18.75
N LYS A 27 2.32 5.14 18.95
CA LYS A 27 1.66 4.80 20.22
C LYS A 27 1.97 3.36 20.64
N TYR A 28 1.85 2.39 19.74
CA TYR A 28 2.09 0.98 20.10
C TYR A 28 3.58 0.67 20.33
N ARG A 29 4.51 1.41 19.70
CA ARG A 29 5.94 1.32 20.01
C ARG A 29 6.25 1.78 21.44
N GLU A 30 5.63 2.87 21.87
CA GLU A 30 5.82 3.43 23.22
C GLU A 30 5.29 2.49 24.32
N LEU A 31 4.31 1.63 24.02
CA LEU A 31 3.78 0.62 24.95
C LEU A 31 4.72 -0.59 25.15
N GLY A 32 5.78 -0.72 24.35
CA GLY A 32 6.77 -1.78 24.45
C GLY A 32 6.74 -2.80 23.32
N TYR A 33 7.79 -3.63 23.26
CA TYR A 33 8.04 -4.56 22.15
C TYR A 33 6.88 -5.54 21.90
N LYS A 34 6.34 -6.15 22.96
CA LYS A 34 5.29 -7.17 22.86
C LYS A 34 4.00 -6.58 22.25
N GLN A 35 3.55 -5.45 22.78
CA GLN A 35 2.34 -4.75 22.33
C GLN A 35 2.51 -4.25 20.90
N HIS A 36 3.68 -3.71 20.56
CA HIS A 36 3.98 -3.31 19.19
C HIS A 36 3.93 -4.50 18.21
N SER A 37 4.53 -5.63 18.57
CA SER A 37 4.54 -6.85 17.76
C SER A 37 3.12 -7.40 17.54
N GLU A 38 2.35 -7.57 18.61
CA GLU A 38 0.96 -8.06 18.56
C GLU A 38 0.08 -7.16 17.69
N TRP A 39 0.21 -5.83 17.85
CA TRP A 39 -0.51 -4.86 17.05
C TRP A 39 -0.12 -4.93 15.57
N LYS A 40 1.18 -4.96 15.24
CA LYS A 40 1.65 -5.10 13.84
C LYS A 40 1.13 -6.38 13.20
N ALA A 41 1.20 -7.50 13.91
CA ALA A 41 0.66 -8.77 13.41
C ALA A 41 -0.84 -8.68 13.14
N GLY A 42 -1.60 -7.98 13.99
CA GLY A 42 -3.02 -7.67 13.76
C GLY A 42 -3.24 -6.83 12.51
N MET A 43 -2.42 -5.81 12.29
CA MET A 43 -2.49 -4.96 11.09
C MET A 43 -2.22 -5.76 9.81
N PHE A 44 -1.24 -6.66 9.80
CA PHE A 44 -0.99 -7.50 8.63
C PHE A 44 -2.18 -8.42 8.32
N ARG A 45 -2.75 -9.08 9.34
CA ARG A 45 -3.96 -9.91 9.16
C ARG A 45 -5.15 -9.11 8.63
N GLN A 46 -5.35 -7.88 9.11
CA GLN A 46 -6.43 -7.03 8.63
C GLN A 46 -6.16 -6.56 7.19
N SER A 47 -4.91 -6.20 6.86
CA SER A 47 -4.57 -5.75 5.51
C SER A 47 -4.78 -6.85 4.48
N LEU A 48 -4.39 -8.10 4.80
CA LEU A 48 -4.68 -9.26 3.95
C LEU A 48 -6.18 -9.41 3.66
N LYS A 49 -7.03 -9.34 4.69
CA LYS A 49 -8.49 -9.39 4.52
C LYS A 49 -9.02 -8.24 3.68
N ASN A 50 -8.45 -7.04 3.83
CA ASN A 50 -8.86 -5.91 3.00
C ASN A 50 -8.51 -6.19 1.53
N ILE A 51 -7.27 -6.59 1.25
CA ILE A 51 -6.79 -6.87 -0.11
C ILE A 51 -7.58 -8.00 -0.77
N GLU A 52 -7.88 -9.07 -0.03
CA GLU A 52 -8.71 -10.18 -0.50
C GLU A 52 -10.06 -9.71 -1.05
N ASN A 53 -10.68 -8.73 -0.40
CA ASN A 53 -11.98 -8.16 -0.77
C ASN A 53 -11.91 -7.04 -1.82
N ASN A 54 -10.73 -6.71 -2.36
CA ASN A 54 -10.58 -5.70 -3.41
C ASN A 54 -10.14 -6.36 -4.72
N ASP A 55 -10.44 -5.73 -5.85
CA ASP A 55 -10.02 -6.20 -7.18
C ASP A 55 -8.58 -5.76 -7.53
N ALA A 56 -8.15 -4.65 -6.95
CA ALA A 56 -6.89 -4.00 -7.24
C ALA A 56 -6.30 -3.28 -6.03
N VAL A 57 -4.98 -3.05 -6.07
CA VAL A 57 -4.27 -2.17 -5.15
C VAL A 57 -3.61 -1.05 -5.95
N LEU A 58 -3.88 0.20 -5.56
CA LEU A 58 -3.14 1.38 -6.03
C LEU A 58 -2.17 1.84 -4.94
N VAL A 59 -0.88 1.77 -5.23
CA VAL A 59 0.18 2.18 -4.31
C VAL A 59 0.60 3.60 -4.63
N LEU A 60 0.42 4.49 -3.67
CA LEU A 60 0.82 5.89 -3.74
C LEU A 60 2.28 6.06 -3.24
N ASN A 61 3.23 5.60 -4.04
CA ASN A 61 4.67 5.66 -3.76
C ASN A 61 5.24 7.08 -3.98
N PHE A 62 4.79 8.05 -3.18
CA PHE A 62 5.34 9.40 -3.19
C PHE A 62 6.75 9.45 -2.60
N GLU A 63 7.47 10.56 -2.86
CA GLU A 63 8.73 10.82 -2.18
C GLU A 63 8.52 10.87 -0.66
N LYS A 64 9.42 10.20 0.08
CA LYS A 64 9.45 10.27 1.54
C LYS A 64 10.89 10.32 2.01
N ASN A 65 11.22 11.25 2.90
CA ASN A 65 12.58 11.44 3.42
C ASN A 65 13.63 11.59 2.31
N LYS A 66 13.31 12.33 1.23
CA LYS A 66 14.17 12.52 0.05
C LYS A 66 14.45 11.24 -0.74
N ILE A 67 13.69 10.18 -0.50
CA ILE A 67 13.75 8.94 -1.28
C ILE A 67 12.59 8.99 -2.28
N PRO A 68 12.87 9.15 -3.59
CA PRO A 68 11.83 9.14 -4.61
C PRO A 68 11.17 7.75 -4.69
N ASN A 69 9.91 7.72 -5.12
CA ASN A 69 9.16 6.48 -5.36
C ASN A 69 9.07 5.55 -4.13
N TYR A 70 9.12 6.10 -2.92
CA TYR A 70 9.35 5.34 -1.70
C TYR A 70 8.27 4.28 -1.44
N ILE A 71 8.72 3.06 -1.14
CA ILE A 71 7.89 1.96 -0.65
C ILE A 71 8.51 1.44 0.65
N GLY A 72 7.74 1.50 1.73
CA GLY A 72 8.13 0.96 3.03
C GLY A 72 7.76 -0.52 3.17
N GLY A 73 8.35 -1.20 4.15
CA GLY A 73 8.16 -2.65 4.33
C GLY A 73 6.70 -3.09 4.53
N ALA A 74 5.85 -2.27 5.16
CA ALA A 74 4.43 -2.60 5.28
C ALA A 74 3.72 -2.62 3.91
N THR A 75 3.93 -1.58 3.10
CA THR A 75 3.38 -1.50 1.74
C THR A 75 3.94 -2.59 0.83
N PHE A 76 5.22 -2.95 0.98
CA PHE A 76 5.80 -4.07 0.24
C PHE A 76 5.08 -5.40 0.55
N ILE A 77 4.78 -5.68 1.82
CA ILE A 77 4.00 -6.87 2.21
C ILE A 77 2.60 -6.84 1.60
N GLU A 78 1.94 -5.68 1.59
CA GLU A 78 0.62 -5.51 0.97
C GLU A 78 0.66 -5.75 -0.55
N MET A 79 1.72 -5.31 -1.23
CA MET A 79 1.93 -5.62 -2.66
C MET A 79 2.17 -7.11 -2.89
N TYR A 80 2.96 -7.77 -2.03
CA TYR A 80 3.15 -9.21 -2.09
C TYR A 80 1.84 -9.99 -1.89
N ASP A 81 0.98 -9.54 -0.96
CA ASP A 81 -0.36 -10.11 -0.75
C ASP A 81 -1.23 -9.95 -1.99
N ALA A 82 -1.25 -8.76 -2.58
CA ALA A 82 -1.96 -8.49 -3.83
C ALA A 82 -1.47 -9.40 -4.97
N PHE A 83 -0.15 -9.57 -5.11
CA PHE A 83 0.46 -10.45 -6.09
C PHE A 83 0.03 -11.91 -5.89
N ARG A 84 0.17 -12.45 -4.66
CA ARG A 84 -0.19 -13.85 -4.38
C ARG A 84 -1.67 -14.12 -4.64
N LEU A 85 -2.52 -13.13 -4.36
CA LEU A 85 -3.97 -13.19 -4.54
C LEU A 85 -4.41 -12.83 -5.97
N LYS A 86 -3.46 -12.64 -6.89
CA LYS A 86 -3.69 -12.29 -8.31
C LYS A 86 -4.53 -11.02 -8.48
N LYS A 87 -4.39 -10.06 -7.57
CA LYS A 87 -5.01 -8.74 -7.68
C LYS A 87 -4.23 -7.88 -8.66
N LYS A 88 -4.91 -6.92 -9.31
CA LYS A 88 -4.20 -5.93 -10.13
C LYS A 88 -3.38 -5.03 -9.21
N ILE A 89 -2.14 -4.73 -9.59
CA ILE A 89 -1.27 -3.85 -8.82
C ILE A 89 -0.93 -2.64 -9.69
N PHE A 90 -1.20 -1.45 -9.17
CA PHE A 90 -0.88 -0.18 -9.80
C PHE A 90 0.12 0.59 -8.94
N LEU A 91 1.14 1.16 -9.57
CA LEU A 91 2.05 2.11 -8.93
C LEU A 91 1.78 3.51 -9.47
N TYR A 92 1.62 4.48 -8.56
CA TYR A 92 1.38 5.86 -8.94
C TYR A 92 2.59 6.49 -9.63
N ASN A 93 3.79 6.23 -9.13
CA ASN A 93 5.08 6.63 -9.72
C ASN A 93 5.92 5.40 -10.09
N ASP A 94 7.10 5.61 -10.67
CA ASP A 94 8.03 4.55 -11.07
C ASP A 94 8.37 3.53 -9.97
N ILE A 95 8.81 2.34 -10.38
CA ILE A 95 9.32 1.32 -9.46
C ILE A 95 10.50 1.91 -8.64
N PRO A 96 10.50 1.80 -7.30
CA PRO A 96 11.62 2.29 -6.50
C PRO A 96 12.93 1.60 -6.84
N THR A 97 14.02 2.32 -6.66
CA THR A 97 15.35 1.71 -6.53
C THR A 97 15.54 1.11 -5.13
N GLY A 98 16.45 0.15 -4.98
CA GLY A 98 16.85 -0.39 -3.68
C GLY A 98 16.42 -1.84 -3.48
N ILE A 99 16.35 -2.26 -2.21
CA ILE A 99 16.26 -3.67 -1.81
C ILE A 99 14.99 -4.41 -2.21
N PHE A 100 13.94 -3.69 -2.63
CA PHE A 100 12.66 -4.29 -3.03
C PHE A 100 12.45 -4.25 -4.56
N LYS A 101 13.42 -3.71 -5.32
CA LYS A 101 13.23 -3.42 -6.74
C LYS A 101 12.90 -4.67 -7.53
N ASP A 102 13.70 -5.73 -7.36
CA ASP A 102 13.59 -6.94 -8.17
C ASP A 102 12.31 -7.71 -7.84
N GLU A 103 11.91 -7.75 -6.57
CA GLU A 103 10.64 -8.34 -6.16
C GLU A 103 9.44 -7.55 -6.71
N ILE A 104 9.49 -6.21 -6.67
CA ILE A 104 8.42 -5.37 -7.22
C ILE A 104 8.33 -5.53 -8.75
N ILE A 105 9.46 -5.66 -9.45
CA ILE A 105 9.46 -6.03 -10.88
C ILE A 105 8.76 -7.39 -11.08
N GLY A 106 9.06 -8.37 -10.22
CA GLY A 106 8.41 -9.68 -10.24
C GLY A 106 6.90 -9.64 -9.97
N PHE A 107 6.41 -8.66 -9.21
CA PHE A 107 4.97 -8.43 -9.02
C PHE A 107 4.27 -7.87 -10.27
N ASN A 108 5.05 -7.41 -11.25
CA ASN A 108 4.60 -6.86 -12.53
C ASN A 108 3.49 -5.80 -12.42
N PRO A 109 3.68 -4.72 -11.64
CA PRO A 109 2.67 -3.68 -11.50
C PRO A 109 2.54 -2.84 -12.76
N THR A 110 1.37 -2.26 -12.97
CA THR A 110 1.16 -1.22 -13.98
C THR A 110 1.53 0.14 -13.40
N VAL A 111 2.55 0.79 -13.94
CA VAL A 111 2.96 2.15 -13.53
C VAL A 111 2.10 3.17 -14.27
N ILE A 112 1.42 4.06 -13.54
CA ILE A 112 0.45 4.99 -14.13
C ILE A 112 0.97 6.43 -14.27
N HIS A 113 2.11 6.77 -13.65
CA HIS A 113 2.69 8.14 -13.65
C HIS A 113 1.70 9.24 -13.24
N GLY A 114 0.84 8.93 -12.28
CA GLY A 114 -0.23 9.81 -11.80
C GLY A 114 -1.43 9.97 -12.73
N GLU A 115 -1.44 9.32 -13.90
CA GLU A 115 -2.55 9.34 -14.83
C GLU A 115 -3.66 8.38 -14.36
N LEU A 116 -4.55 8.87 -13.50
CA LEU A 116 -5.65 8.08 -12.94
C LEU A 116 -6.63 7.54 -14.00
N ASP A 117 -6.69 8.15 -15.18
CA ASP A 117 -7.52 7.70 -16.30
C ASP A 117 -7.12 6.29 -16.79
N LYS A 118 -5.91 5.82 -16.47
CA LYS A 118 -5.46 4.45 -16.79
C LYS A 118 -6.12 3.37 -15.94
N ILE A 119 -6.84 3.75 -14.87
CA ILE A 119 -7.45 2.81 -13.92
C ILE A 119 -8.92 3.09 -13.64
N ILE A 120 -9.51 4.04 -14.37
CA ILE A 120 -10.92 4.40 -14.37
C ILE A 120 -11.66 3.59 -15.43
#